data_AF-A0A2V7SEJ0-F1
#
_entry.id   AF-A0A2V7SEJ0-F1
#
_cell.length_a   1.000
_cell.length_b   1.000
_cell.length_c   1.000
_cell.angle_alpha   90.00
_cell.angle_beta   90.00
_cell.angle_gamma   90.00
#
_symmetry.space_group_name_H-M   'P 1'
#
loop_
_entity.id
_entity.type
_entity.pdbx_description
1 polymer ?
#
loop_
_entity_poly.entity_id
_entity_poly.type
_entity_poly.pdbx_seq_one_letter_code
_entity_poly.pdbx_strand_id
1 'polypeptide(L)'
;MARGVRVWVALAIAACGIVAVAYLPPRGGVSEPVSRFGPRVPQSTPARLRAQALAGQWRDAQAALSLAQHRQRMEPSFARIQAAHEGPTVVMEGPDSIPLAAHRRVAEAMDSAWRHLGLGAAKIAVGVVIELMGRVRVATATTPVVQQGPPAYLLPDSSDRTTCIALIPAGPYWTRVLLRKQPEDPRFSLEQWMTNRLGPCAFYAAHGTPGKPVRWWMARRGYDLSLSPAWADPNFTQLWATWFTDSRGRVYWDLVYRYPFSTVACFGGRPDGCRASVLEDASGGFQDTLPKIVVTEFRGFWRGQRLVPGERFLADVAREVGRDRFQRFWNSTEPVDTTLTEALKMPVGEWTERWERRFVPRLPLGPAAPLSASVLALLLAAAAVGSVALTARRRQVR
;
A
#
# COMPACT_ATOMS: atom_id res chain seq x y z
N MET A 1 -56.61 5.19 5.05
CA MET A 1 -55.16 5.49 4.91
C MET A 1 -54.89 7.00 4.73
N ALA A 2 -55.17 7.88 5.71
CA ALA A 2 -55.07 9.34 5.46
C ALA A 2 -54.59 10.24 6.62
N ARG A 3 -54.60 9.78 7.88
CA ARG A 3 -54.09 10.58 9.02
C ARG A 3 -52.69 10.18 9.49
N GLY A 4 -52.39 8.87 9.55
CA GLY A 4 -51.07 8.39 9.99
C GLY A 4 -49.90 8.86 9.12
N VAL A 5 -50.05 8.79 7.80
CA VAL A 5 -48.97 9.18 6.86
C VAL A 5 -48.65 10.68 6.93
N ARG A 6 -49.66 11.54 7.12
CA ARG A 6 -49.46 12.99 7.24
C ARG A 6 -48.67 13.37 8.49
N VAL A 7 -48.91 12.67 9.60
CA VAL A 7 -48.18 12.88 10.86
C VAL A 7 -46.72 12.46 10.72
N TRP A 8 -46.45 11.33 10.07
CA TRP A 8 -45.08 10.86 9.81
C TRP A 8 -44.31 11.77 8.85
N VAL A 9 -44.95 12.30 7.81
CA VAL A 9 -44.33 13.28 6.90
C VAL A 9 -44.02 14.59 7.62
N ALA A 10 -44.93 15.09 8.47
CA ALA A 10 -44.70 16.29 9.26
C ALA A 10 -43.55 16.11 10.26
N LEU A 11 -43.48 14.95 10.93
CA LEU A 11 -42.37 14.60 11.83
C LEU A 11 -41.04 14.49 11.08
N ALA A 12 -41.03 13.90 9.88
CA ALA A 12 -39.83 13.81 9.06
C ALA A 12 -39.33 15.20 8.61
N ILE A 13 -40.23 16.08 8.18
CA ILE A 13 -39.88 17.46 7.81
C ILE A 13 -39.37 18.24 9.02
N ALA A 14 -40.01 18.09 10.19
CA ALA A 14 -39.56 18.73 11.43
C ALA A 14 -38.17 18.22 11.86
N ALA A 15 -37.93 16.91 11.78
CA ALA A 15 -36.62 16.32 12.08
C ALA A 15 -35.53 16.80 11.09
N CYS A 16 -35.84 16.87 9.80
CA CYS A 16 -34.94 17.46 8.80
C CYS A 16 -34.66 18.93 9.07
N GLY A 17 -35.67 19.71 9.49
CA GLY A 17 -35.51 21.10 9.90
C GLY A 17 -34.61 21.26 11.13
N ILE A 18 -34.77 20.40 12.14
CA ILE A 18 -33.93 20.40 13.34
C ILE A 18 -32.48 20.04 13.00
N VAL A 19 -32.26 19.03 12.15
CA VAL A 19 -30.91 18.67 11.68
C VAL A 19 -30.31 19.82 10.86
N ALA A 20 -31.07 20.45 9.97
CA ALA A 20 -30.59 21.59 9.19
C ALA A 20 -30.22 22.79 10.09
N VAL A 21 -31.00 23.06 11.14
CA VAL A 21 -30.70 24.11 12.12
C VAL A 21 -29.51 23.74 13.00
N ALA A 22 -29.36 22.48 13.39
CA ALA A 22 -28.19 22.00 14.13
C ALA A 22 -26.90 22.00 13.29
N TYR A 23 -27.02 21.91 11.97
CA TYR A 23 -25.91 22.01 11.01
C TYR A 23 -25.69 23.43 10.45
N LEU A 24 -26.56 24.40 10.77
CA LEU A 24 -26.24 25.80 10.54
C LEU A 24 -25.09 26.15 11.48
N PRO A 25 -23.90 26.55 10.96
CA PRO A 25 -22.80 26.91 11.83
C PRO A 25 -23.25 28.08 12.71
N PRO A 26 -23.08 28.01 14.04
CA PRO A 26 -23.28 29.18 14.87
C PRO A 26 -22.42 30.31 14.30
N ARG A 27 -23.02 31.49 14.13
CA ARG A 27 -22.26 32.68 13.73
C ARG A 27 -21.22 32.95 14.81
N GLY A 28 -19.98 32.58 14.51
CA GLY A 28 -18.87 32.52 15.47
C GLY A 28 -18.16 31.20 15.32
N GLY A 29 -17.09 31.18 14.52
CA GLY A 29 -16.37 29.98 14.11
C GLY A 29 -15.99 29.09 15.28
N VAL A 30 -16.69 27.96 15.41
CA VAL A 30 -16.23 26.85 16.24
C VAL A 30 -14.99 26.31 15.53
N SER A 31 -13.83 26.61 16.08
CA SER A 31 -12.58 26.04 15.61
C SER A 31 -12.67 24.52 15.74
N GLU A 32 -12.38 23.78 14.67
CA GLU A 32 -12.35 22.31 14.72
C GLU A 32 -11.56 21.84 15.94
N PRO A 33 -12.03 20.82 16.68
CA PRO A 33 -11.26 20.25 17.77
C PRO A 33 -9.93 19.77 17.21
N VAL A 34 -8.86 20.45 17.66
CA VAL A 34 -7.48 20.19 17.26
C VAL A 34 -7.18 18.71 17.47
N SER A 35 -7.00 17.96 16.37
CA SER A 35 -6.54 16.58 16.43
C SER A 35 -5.23 16.53 17.21
N ARG A 36 -5.23 15.82 18.35
CA ARG A 36 -4.06 15.66 19.23
C ARG A 36 -2.90 14.91 18.57
N PHE A 37 -3.08 14.37 17.36
CA PHE A 37 -2.14 13.45 16.72
C PHE A 37 -1.62 13.92 15.35
N GLY A 38 -1.72 15.20 15.00
CA GLY A 38 -1.16 15.74 13.77
C GLY A 38 -0.22 16.92 14.01
N PRO A 39 1.01 16.94 13.46
CA PRO A 39 1.67 18.24 13.26
C PRO A 39 0.72 19.15 12.47
N ARG A 40 0.64 20.44 12.83
CA ARG A 40 -0.08 21.45 12.04
C ARG A 40 0.54 21.48 10.63
N VAL A 41 0.03 20.65 9.72
CA VAL A 41 0.39 20.74 8.31
C VAL A 41 -0.39 21.93 7.78
N PRO A 42 0.27 23.02 7.37
CA PRO A 42 -0.44 24.16 6.78
C PRO A 42 -1.30 23.66 5.62
N GLN A 43 -2.52 24.16 5.50
CA GLN A 43 -3.40 23.83 4.37
C GLN A 43 -2.59 23.93 3.07
N SER A 44 -2.61 22.86 2.29
CA SER A 44 -1.76 22.76 1.10
C SER A 44 -2.32 23.71 0.04
N THR A 45 -1.58 24.78 -0.27
CA THR A 45 -1.93 25.65 -1.40
C THR A 45 -1.86 24.86 -2.72
N PRO A 46 -2.60 25.26 -3.77
CA PRO A 46 -2.49 24.62 -5.08
C PRO A 46 -1.05 24.56 -5.60
N ALA A 47 -0.26 25.61 -5.35
CA ALA A 47 1.16 25.66 -5.68
C ALA A 47 1.97 24.58 -4.92
N ARG A 48 1.66 24.34 -3.64
CA ARG A 48 2.30 23.30 -2.84
C ARG A 48 1.96 21.90 -3.34
N LEU A 49 0.70 21.66 -3.69
CA LEU A 49 0.28 20.37 -4.28
C LEU A 49 0.98 20.12 -5.61
N ARG A 50 1.08 21.14 -6.48
CA ARG A 50 1.81 21.05 -7.74
C ARG A 50 3.30 20.78 -7.54
N ALA A 51 3.95 21.47 -6.59
CA ALA A 51 5.35 21.23 -6.25
C ALA A 51 5.58 19.81 -5.69
N GLN A 52 4.66 19.31 -4.86
CA GLN A 52 4.71 17.93 -4.35
C GLN A 52 4.54 16.91 -5.47
N ALA A 53 3.63 17.14 -6.41
CA ALA A 53 3.43 16.27 -7.57
C ALA A 53 4.68 16.23 -8.47
N LEU A 54 5.29 17.38 -8.77
CA LEU A 54 6.54 17.46 -9.51
C LEU A 54 7.70 16.76 -8.79
N ALA A 55 7.80 16.92 -7.47
CA ALA A 55 8.78 16.20 -6.66
C ALA A 55 8.51 14.68 -6.59
N GLY A 56 7.27 14.24 -6.78
CA GLY A 56 6.91 12.83 -7.00
C GLY A 56 7.47 12.33 -8.32
N GLN A 57 7.07 12.97 -9.43
CA GLN A 57 7.52 12.63 -10.78
C GLN A 57 9.04 12.60 -10.91
N TRP A 58 9.75 13.57 -10.32
CA TRP A 58 11.20 13.59 -10.33
C TRP A 58 11.81 12.40 -9.58
N ARG A 59 11.27 12.03 -8.41
CA ARG A 59 11.74 10.86 -7.65
C ARG A 59 11.51 9.56 -8.41
N ASP A 60 10.36 9.42 -9.07
CA ASP A 60 10.04 8.24 -9.88
C ASP A 60 10.99 8.11 -11.07
N ALA A 61 11.24 9.22 -11.79
CA ALA A 61 12.20 9.27 -12.89
C ALA A 61 13.64 8.99 -12.42
N GLN A 62 14.04 9.51 -11.26
CA GLN A 62 15.35 9.23 -10.68
C GLN A 62 15.51 7.76 -10.29
N ALA A 63 14.50 7.16 -9.65
CA ALA A 63 14.51 5.74 -9.30
C ALA A 63 14.58 4.85 -10.55
N ALA A 64 13.83 5.21 -11.60
CA ALA A 64 13.84 4.55 -12.90
C ALA A 64 15.24 4.55 -13.53
N LEU A 65 15.88 5.73 -13.58
CA LEU A 65 17.23 5.88 -14.10
C LEU A 65 18.25 5.08 -13.30
N SER A 66 18.23 5.18 -11.96
CA SER A 66 19.13 4.44 -11.09
C SER A 66 19.01 2.93 -11.34
N LEU A 67 17.79 2.37 -11.31
CA LEU A 67 17.55 0.95 -11.56
C LEU A 67 18.05 0.49 -12.93
N ALA A 68 17.87 1.29 -13.98
CA ALA A 68 18.39 0.98 -15.31
C ALA A 68 19.93 0.95 -15.33
N GLN A 69 20.58 1.91 -14.68
CA GLN A 69 22.05 1.94 -14.55
C GLN A 69 22.58 0.75 -13.76
N HIS A 70 21.91 0.36 -12.66
CA HIS A 70 22.30 -0.81 -11.88
C HIS A 70 22.20 -2.10 -12.68
N ARG A 71 21.12 -2.27 -13.47
CA ARG A 71 20.98 -3.43 -14.35
C ARG A 71 22.15 -3.56 -15.30
N GLN A 72 22.52 -2.47 -15.97
CA GLN A 72 23.67 -2.46 -16.88
C GLN A 72 24.98 -2.80 -16.15
N ARG A 73 25.19 -2.28 -14.93
CA ARG A 73 26.39 -2.59 -14.13
C ARG A 73 26.42 -4.04 -13.63
N MET A 74 25.27 -4.63 -13.35
CA MET A 74 25.16 -5.99 -12.80
C MET A 74 25.07 -7.08 -13.87
N GLU A 75 24.82 -6.74 -15.14
CA GLU A 75 24.65 -7.68 -16.24
C GLU A 75 25.74 -8.78 -16.31
N PRO A 76 27.06 -8.47 -16.15
CA PRO A 76 28.09 -9.50 -16.14
C PRO A 76 27.99 -10.45 -14.93
N SER A 77 27.47 -9.98 -13.81
CA SER A 77 27.26 -10.78 -12.61
C SER A 77 26.00 -11.64 -12.73
N PHE A 78 24.93 -11.14 -13.35
CA PHE A 78 23.72 -11.92 -13.60
C PHE A 78 23.99 -13.10 -14.52
N ALA A 79 24.77 -12.92 -15.59
CA ALA A 79 25.16 -14.02 -16.48
C ALA A 79 25.90 -15.13 -15.72
N ARG A 80 26.79 -14.77 -14.78
CA ARG A 80 27.51 -15.74 -13.93
C ARG A 80 26.58 -16.45 -12.95
N ILE A 81 25.71 -15.74 -12.25
CA ILE A 81 24.76 -16.33 -11.30
C ILE A 81 23.82 -17.31 -11.99
N GLN A 82 23.28 -16.93 -13.15
CA GLN A 82 22.37 -17.81 -13.89
C GLN A 82 23.08 -19.09 -14.33
N ALA A 83 24.35 -19.00 -14.75
CA ALA A 83 25.14 -20.17 -15.09
C ALA A 83 25.47 -21.05 -13.86
N ALA A 84 25.82 -20.43 -12.73
CA ALA A 84 26.23 -21.10 -11.50
C ALA A 84 25.07 -21.54 -10.59
N HIS A 85 23.84 -21.09 -10.86
CA HIS A 85 22.64 -21.30 -10.03
C HIS A 85 22.83 -20.82 -8.58
N GLU A 86 23.56 -19.72 -8.40
CA GLU A 86 23.91 -19.15 -7.10
C GLU A 86 22.84 -18.22 -6.54
N GLY A 87 23.03 -17.79 -5.28
CA GLY A 87 22.17 -16.83 -4.59
C GLY A 87 22.18 -15.42 -5.22
N PRO A 88 21.50 -14.45 -4.59
CA PRO A 88 21.34 -13.11 -5.14
C PRO A 88 22.67 -12.35 -5.13
N THR A 89 22.90 -11.50 -6.13
CA THR A 89 24.04 -10.57 -6.09
C THR A 89 23.66 -9.35 -5.27
N VAL A 90 24.51 -8.98 -4.32
CA VAL A 90 24.32 -7.78 -3.50
C VAL A 90 25.40 -6.74 -3.81
N VAL A 91 24.97 -5.51 -4.06
CA VAL A 91 25.84 -4.35 -4.23
C VAL A 91 25.46 -3.30 -3.20
N MET A 92 26.47 -2.74 -2.53
CA MET A 92 26.27 -1.60 -1.64
C MET A 92 26.75 -0.35 -2.35
N GLU A 93 25.93 0.70 -2.33
CA GLU A 93 26.30 2.03 -2.79
C GLU A 93 26.26 3.00 -1.62
N GLY A 94 27.17 3.98 -1.63
CA GLY A 94 27.36 4.84 -0.49
C GLY A 94 28.62 5.71 -0.62
N PRO A 95 29.06 6.38 0.46
CA PRO A 95 30.28 7.17 0.45
C PRO A 95 31.50 6.29 0.08
N ASP A 96 32.51 6.91 -0.53
CA ASP A 96 33.66 6.28 -1.22
C ASP A 96 34.45 5.21 -0.42
N SER A 97 34.19 5.08 0.88
CA SER A 97 34.75 4.04 1.75
C SER A 97 33.66 3.30 2.52
N ILE A 98 33.10 2.25 1.91
CA ILE A 98 32.30 1.25 2.62
C ILE A 98 33.26 0.18 3.18
N PRO A 99 33.28 -0.09 4.50
CA PRO A 99 34.17 -1.10 5.06
C PRO A 99 33.88 -2.49 4.49
N LEU A 100 34.90 -3.29 4.20
CA LEU A 100 34.75 -4.68 3.73
C LEU A 100 33.90 -5.54 4.70
N ALA A 101 34.00 -5.27 6.00
CA ALA A 101 33.19 -5.92 7.02
C ALA A 101 31.68 -5.66 6.85
N ALA A 102 31.28 -4.50 6.31
CA ALA A 102 29.89 -4.20 6.01
C ALA A 102 29.39 -5.02 4.81
N HIS A 103 30.22 -5.15 3.75
CA HIS A 103 29.92 -6.01 2.60
C HIS A 103 29.71 -7.47 3.02
N ARG A 104 30.61 -8.03 3.85
CA ARG A 104 30.47 -9.40 4.36
C ARG A 104 29.19 -9.59 5.16
N ARG A 105 28.91 -8.69 6.11
CA ARG A 105 27.69 -8.76 6.94
C ARG A 105 26.41 -8.70 6.11
N VAL A 106 26.40 -7.86 5.07
CA VAL A 106 25.27 -7.75 4.14
C VAL A 106 25.10 -9.02 3.32
N ALA A 107 26.19 -9.58 2.79
CA ALA A 107 26.15 -10.84 2.05
C ALA A 107 25.64 -11.99 2.94
N GLU A 108 26.18 -12.15 4.15
CA GLU A 108 25.76 -13.17 5.12
C GLU A 108 24.27 -13.02 5.50
N ALA A 109 23.81 -11.80 5.75
CA ALA A 109 22.40 -11.54 6.06
C ALA A 109 21.49 -11.82 4.86
N MET A 110 21.94 -11.54 3.63
CA MET A 110 21.21 -11.86 2.42
C MET A 110 21.14 -13.38 2.20
N ASP A 111 22.23 -14.11 2.38
CA ASP A 111 22.26 -15.57 2.28
C ASP A 111 21.36 -16.22 3.34
N SER A 112 21.31 -15.65 4.54
CA SER A 112 20.36 -16.06 5.59
C SER A 112 18.92 -15.81 5.15
N ALA A 113 18.60 -14.59 4.69
CA ALA A 113 17.27 -14.23 4.20
C ALA A 113 16.82 -15.11 3.02
N TRP A 114 17.73 -15.40 2.09
CA TRP A 114 17.47 -16.23 0.91
C TRP A 114 17.12 -17.66 1.30
N ARG A 115 17.91 -18.26 2.21
CA ARG A 115 17.63 -19.59 2.76
C ARG A 115 16.37 -19.62 3.62
N HIS A 116 16.13 -18.59 4.42
CA HIS A 116 14.94 -18.46 5.26
C HIS A 116 13.66 -18.46 4.42
N LEU A 117 13.69 -17.80 3.27
CA LEU A 117 12.58 -17.79 2.31
C LEU A 117 12.45 -19.10 1.49
N GLY A 118 13.39 -20.04 1.64
CA GLY A 118 13.45 -21.27 0.86
C GLY A 118 13.77 -21.02 -0.62
N LEU A 119 14.43 -19.91 -0.93
CA LEU A 119 14.83 -19.56 -2.29
C LEU A 119 16.08 -20.38 -2.63
N GLY A 120 15.92 -21.40 -3.48
CA GLY A 120 17.04 -22.19 -3.99
C GLY A 120 17.66 -21.54 -5.23
N ALA A 121 18.09 -22.39 -6.17
CA ALA A 121 18.42 -21.97 -7.52
C ALA A 121 17.20 -21.28 -8.18
N ALA A 122 17.25 -19.96 -8.29
CA ALA A 122 16.16 -19.17 -8.82
C ALA A 122 16.22 -19.11 -10.35
N LYS A 123 15.07 -19.27 -11.01
CA LYS A 123 14.95 -19.06 -12.47
C LYS A 123 15.15 -17.60 -12.87
N ILE A 124 14.95 -16.69 -11.91
CA ILE A 124 15.13 -15.25 -12.07
C ILE A 124 16.32 -14.85 -11.23
N ALA A 125 17.35 -14.28 -11.86
CA ALA A 125 18.50 -13.72 -11.17
C ALA A 125 18.08 -12.46 -10.42
N VAL A 126 18.32 -12.43 -9.11
CA VAL A 126 17.99 -11.27 -8.28
C VAL A 126 19.24 -10.47 -7.95
N GLY A 127 19.20 -9.19 -8.30
CA GLY A 127 20.15 -8.18 -7.84
C GLY A 127 19.58 -7.38 -6.70
N VAL A 128 20.36 -7.15 -5.65
CA VAL A 128 19.98 -6.31 -4.52
C VAL A 128 20.97 -5.15 -4.43
N VAL A 129 20.47 -3.94 -4.55
CA VAL A 129 21.24 -2.72 -4.33
C VAL A 129 20.87 -2.16 -2.97
N ILE A 130 21.84 -1.97 -2.10
CA ILE A 130 21.65 -1.27 -0.82
C ILE A 130 22.26 0.11 -0.93
N GLU A 131 21.40 1.13 -0.97
CA GLU A 131 21.83 2.52 -1.02
C GLU A 131 22.00 3.06 0.42
N LEU A 132 23.24 3.13 0.89
CA LEU A 132 23.58 3.76 2.15
C LEU A 132 23.35 5.26 2.06
N MET A 133 22.71 5.82 3.10
CA MET A 133 22.57 7.26 3.18
C MET A 133 23.93 7.94 3.34
N GLY A 134 24.28 8.80 2.37
CA GLY A 134 25.30 9.83 2.58
C GLY A 134 24.87 10.81 3.68
N ARG A 135 25.79 11.69 4.12
CA ARG A 135 25.40 12.85 4.93
C ARG A 135 24.25 13.55 4.20
N VAL A 136 23.09 13.64 4.84
CA VAL A 136 21.82 14.16 4.30
C VAL A 136 22.11 15.26 3.28
N ARG A 137 21.77 15.06 2.00
CA ARG A 137 21.83 16.14 1.02
C ARG A 137 20.87 17.21 1.52
N VAL A 138 21.42 18.29 2.08
CA VAL A 138 20.67 19.48 2.48
C VAL A 138 19.92 19.94 1.24
N ALA A 139 18.63 20.25 1.37
CA ALA A 139 17.85 20.79 0.25
C ALA A 139 18.64 21.94 -0.38
N THR A 140 18.97 21.84 -1.67
CA THR A 140 19.46 23.00 -2.41
C THR A 140 18.26 23.73 -3.00
N ALA A 141 18.44 24.98 -3.43
CA ALA A 141 17.41 25.70 -4.18
C ALA A 141 16.98 24.96 -5.47
N THR A 142 17.78 24.00 -5.94
CA THR A 142 17.62 23.28 -7.21
C THR A 142 17.22 21.82 -7.05
N THR A 143 17.31 21.22 -5.85
CA THR A 143 16.97 19.81 -5.63
C THR A 143 16.11 19.62 -4.38
N PRO A 144 14.96 18.92 -4.49
CA PRO A 144 14.15 18.63 -3.31
C PRO A 144 14.93 17.77 -2.32
N VAL A 145 14.63 17.90 -1.02
CA VAL A 145 15.19 17.01 0.01
C VAL A 145 14.94 15.57 -0.43
N VAL A 146 16.02 14.82 -0.64
CA VAL A 146 15.96 13.36 -0.80
C VAL A 146 15.64 12.79 0.58
N GLN A 147 14.37 12.90 0.98
CA GLN A 147 13.85 12.07 2.04
C GLN A 147 13.95 10.63 1.57
N GLN A 148 14.26 9.74 2.52
CA GLN A 148 14.34 8.30 2.35
C GLN A 148 13.45 7.83 1.19
N GLY A 149 14.11 7.35 0.14
CA GLY A 149 13.41 6.66 -0.93
C GLY A 149 12.61 5.50 -0.31
N PRO A 150 11.42 5.23 -0.81
CA PRO A 150 10.84 3.90 -0.72
C PRO A 150 11.75 2.89 -1.45
N PRO A 151 11.73 1.58 -1.11
CA PRO A 151 12.29 0.57 -1.99
C PRO A 151 11.71 0.69 -3.39
N ALA A 152 12.57 0.51 -4.37
CA ALA A 152 12.20 0.47 -5.78
C ALA A 152 12.59 -0.87 -6.39
N TYR A 153 11.78 -1.37 -7.31
CA TYR A 153 12.01 -2.68 -7.92
C TYR A 153 12.00 -2.55 -9.43
N LEU A 154 12.97 -3.17 -10.10
CA LEU A 154 12.93 -3.41 -11.54
C LEU A 154 12.53 -4.86 -11.75
N LEU A 155 11.34 -5.08 -12.30
CA LEU A 155 10.78 -6.41 -12.48
C LEU A 155 11.07 -6.96 -13.88
N PRO A 156 11.07 -8.30 -14.05
CA PRO A 156 11.13 -8.92 -15.37
C PRO A 156 10.04 -8.38 -16.29
N ASP A 157 10.42 -7.93 -17.49
CA ASP A 157 9.54 -7.36 -18.50
C ASP A 157 9.63 -8.12 -19.84
N SER A 158 9.14 -7.55 -20.93
CA SER A 158 9.26 -8.19 -22.24
C SER A 158 10.68 -8.21 -22.81
N SER A 159 11.54 -7.28 -22.39
CA SER A 159 12.93 -7.11 -22.85
C SER A 159 13.92 -7.97 -22.07
N ASP A 160 13.69 -8.15 -20.77
CA ASP A 160 14.47 -9.03 -19.90
C ASP A 160 13.52 -9.78 -18.96
N ARG A 161 13.33 -11.08 -19.23
CA ARG A 161 12.45 -11.95 -18.45
C ARG A 161 13.17 -12.67 -17.32
N THR A 162 14.46 -12.42 -17.13
CA THR A 162 15.34 -13.27 -16.31
C THR A 162 15.96 -12.55 -15.15
N THR A 163 15.85 -11.22 -15.06
CA THR A 163 16.43 -10.45 -13.96
C THR A 163 15.39 -9.66 -13.18
N CYS A 164 15.60 -9.54 -11.87
CA CYS A 164 14.85 -8.64 -10.99
C CYS A 164 15.82 -7.88 -10.09
N ILE A 165 15.63 -6.57 -9.94
CA ILE A 165 16.51 -5.75 -9.10
C ILE A 165 15.69 -5.10 -7.99
N ALA A 166 16.13 -5.25 -6.75
CA ALA A 166 15.60 -4.53 -5.59
C ALA A 166 16.58 -3.43 -5.18
N LEU A 167 16.18 -2.17 -5.30
CA LEU A 167 16.89 -1.01 -4.76
C LEU A 167 16.33 -0.69 -3.38
N ILE A 168 17.16 -0.89 -2.35
CA ILE A 168 16.81 -0.79 -0.94
C ILE A 168 17.58 0.37 -0.31
N PRO A 169 16.95 1.53 -0.11
CA PRO A 169 17.57 2.63 0.61
C PRO A 169 17.71 2.30 2.10
N ALA A 170 18.95 2.22 2.58
CA ALA A 170 19.26 2.05 3.99
C ALA A 170 19.05 3.38 4.71
N GLY A 171 17.97 3.49 5.47
CA GLY A 171 17.69 4.68 6.29
C GLY A 171 18.80 5.04 7.29
N PRO A 172 18.69 6.16 8.03
CA PRO A 172 19.74 6.61 8.94
C PRO A 172 20.15 5.57 9.98
N TYR A 173 19.17 4.80 10.48
CA TYR A 173 19.39 3.71 11.42
C TYR A 173 20.22 2.58 10.78
N TRP A 174 19.73 1.98 9.69
CA TRP A 174 20.41 0.88 9.02
C TRP A 174 21.77 1.28 8.46
N THR A 175 21.91 2.49 7.94
CA THR A 175 23.21 3.03 7.53
C THR A 175 24.20 3.07 8.70
N ARG A 176 23.78 3.50 9.90
CA ARG A 176 24.66 3.47 11.09
C ARG A 176 24.97 2.05 11.54
N VAL A 177 24.00 1.14 11.53
CA VAL A 177 24.20 -0.27 11.91
C VAL A 177 25.20 -0.95 10.96
N LEU A 178 25.00 -0.81 9.65
CA LEU A 178 25.87 -1.40 8.63
C LEU A 178 27.29 -0.83 8.68
N LEU A 179 27.44 0.46 8.98
CA LEU A 179 28.73 1.11 9.16
C LEU A 179 29.33 0.92 10.58
N ARG A 180 28.75 0.04 11.41
CA ARG A 180 29.16 -0.25 12.80
C ARG A 180 29.25 0.98 13.71
N LYS A 181 28.46 2.02 13.42
CA LYS A 181 28.33 3.22 14.25
C LYS A 181 27.26 3.08 15.33
N GLN A 182 26.48 2.01 15.30
CA GLN A 182 25.41 1.72 16.24
C GLN A 182 25.21 0.20 16.34
N PRO A 183 24.99 -0.38 17.54
CA PRO A 183 24.61 -1.78 17.66
C PRO A 183 23.21 -2.02 17.07
N GLU A 184 23.00 -3.24 16.59
CA GLU A 184 21.70 -3.73 16.14
C GLU A 184 20.75 -3.84 17.34
N ASP A 185 19.50 -3.39 17.18
CA ASP A 185 18.48 -3.57 18.20
C ASP A 185 18.01 -5.02 18.13
N PRO A 186 17.99 -5.78 19.25
CA PRO A 186 17.55 -7.18 19.26
C PRO A 186 16.15 -7.41 18.68
N ARG A 187 15.30 -6.36 18.63
CA ARG A 187 13.95 -6.43 18.06
C ARG A 187 13.90 -6.27 16.54
N PHE A 188 14.99 -5.84 15.92
CA PHE A 188 15.07 -5.56 14.49
C PHE A 188 16.30 -6.26 13.90
N SER A 189 16.12 -7.49 13.42
CA SER A 189 17.23 -8.22 12.82
C SER A 189 17.54 -7.75 11.39
N LEU A 190 18.82 -7.72 11.01
CA LEU A 190 19.24 -7.37 9.66
C LEU A 190 18.68 -8.36 8.64
N GLU A 191 18.64 -9.66 8.98
CA GLU A 191 18.01 -10.70 8.17
C GLU A 191 16.53 -10.37 7.92
N GLN A 192 15.74 -10.11 8.97
CA GLN A 192 14.32 -9.81 8.83
C GLN A 192 14.10 -8.52 8.05
N TRP A 193 14.98 -7.52 8.20
CA TRP A 193 14.95 -6.32 7.38
C TRP A 193 15.23 -6.63 5.90
N MET A 194 16.23 -7.46 5.57
CA MET A 194 16.50 -7.88 4.19
C MET A 194 15.32 -8.64 3.60
N THR A 195 14.82 -9.65 4.32
CA THR A 195 13.66 -10.47 3.92
C THR A 195 12.48 -9.59 3.54
N ASN A 196 12.13 -8.62 4.39
CA ASN A 196 11.01 -7.71 4.15
C ASN A 196 11.24 -6.68 3.03
N ARG A 197 12.48 -6.52 2.55
CA ARG A 197 12.83 -5.52 1.53
C ARG A 197 13.02 -6.12 0.14
N LEU A 198 13.14 -7.44 0.02
CA LEU A 198 13.18 -8.14 -1.28
C LEU A 198 11.90 -7.95 -2.10
N GLY A 199 10.76 -7.76 -1.43
CA GLY A 199 9.47 -7.43 -2.05
C GLY A 199 9.10 -8.35 -3.22
N PRO A 200 8.63 -7.80 -4.36
CA PRO A 200 8.21 -8.60 -5.50
C PRO A 200 9.33 -9.50 -6.05
N CYS A 201 10.60 -9.10 -5.97
CA CYS A 201 11.70 -9.91 -6.52
C CYS A 201 11.82 -11.28 -5.85
N ALA A 202 11.46 -11.40 -4.56
CA ALA A 202 11.42 -12.71 -3.91
C ALA A 202 10.32 -13.62 -4.50
N PHE A 203 9.14 -13.08 -4.85
CA PHE A 203 8.08 -13.85 -5.49
C PHE A 203 8.50 -14.31 -6.89
N TYR A 204 9.14 -13.43 -7.67
CA TYR A 204 9.69 -13.79 -8.98
C TYR A 204 10.81 -14.84 -8.87
N ALA A 205 11.66 -14.76 -7.84
CA ALA A 205 12.69 -15.78 -7.60
C ALA A 205 12.08 -17.14 -7.23
N ALA A 206 11.06 -17.15 -6.36
CA ALA A 206 10.41 -18.37 -5.88
C ALA A 206 9.55 -19.05 -6.96
N HIS A 207 8.84 -18.26 -7.76
CA HIS A 207 7.75 -18.74 -8.62
C HIS A 207 7.93 -18.44 -10.11
N GLY A 208 8.98 -17.72 -10.49
CA GLY A 208 9.23 -17.31 -11.88
C GLY A 208 8.33 -16.15 -12.32
N THR A 209 8.21 -15.95 -13.64
CA THR A 209 7.35 -14.92 -14.21
C THR A 209 5.87 -15.30 -14.09
N PRO A 210 5.00 -14.45 -13.52
CA PRO A 210 3.57 -14.72 -13.39
C PRO A 210 2.87 -14.76 -14.76
N GLY A 211 1.76 -15.49 -14.81
CA GLY A 211 0.84 -15.48 -15.94
C GLY A 211 0.31 -14.08 -16.23
N LYS A 212 -0.11 -13.83 -17.48
CA LYS A 212 -0.52 -12.49 -17.94
C LYS A 212 -1.57 -11.84 -17.02
N PRO A 213 -2.67 -12.49 -16.62
CA PRO A 213 -3.68 -11.87 -15.75
C PRO A 213 -3.13 -11.45 -14.39
N VAL A 214 -2.35 -12.33 -13.72
CA VAL A 214 -1.74 -12.05 -12.41
C VAL A 214 -0.75 -10.90 -12.51
N ARG A 215 0.09 -10.91 -13.56
CA ARG A 215 1.05 -9.83 -13.83
C ARG A 215 0.36 -8.48 -14.02
N TRP A 216 -0.72 -8.45 -14.80
CA TRP A 216 -1.49 -7.24 -15.07
C TRP A 216 -2.22 -6.74 -13.83
N TRP A 217 -2.80 -7.64 -13.04
CA TRP A 217 -3.42 -7.31 -11.77
C TRP A 217 -2.43 -6.72 -10.77
N MET A 218 -1.28 -7.36 -10.53
CA MET A 218 -0.25 -6.82 -9.64
C MET A 218 0.25 -5.45 -10.12
N ALA A 219 0.44 -5.28 -11.43
CA ALA A 219 0.84 -4.01 -12.00
C ALA A 219 -0.21 -2.91 -11.78
N ARG A 220 -1.51 -3.20 -11.99
CA ARG A 220 -2.62 -2.30 -11.68
C ARG A 220 -2.75 -2.01 -10.19
N ARG A 221 -2.26 -2.89 -9.32
CA ARG A 221 -2.24 -2.70 -7.87
C ARG A 221 -0.97 -1.98 -7.39
N GLY A 222 -0.02 -1.67 -8.28
CA GLY A 222 1.27 -1.11 -7.91
C GLY A 222 2.13 -2.07 -7.07
N TYR A 223 1.88 -3.38 -7.19
CA TYR A 223 2.53 -4.46 -6.43
C TYR A 223 2.41 -4.35 -4.91
N ASP A 224 1.44 -3.57 -4.42
CA ASP A 224 1.23 -3.34 -2.99
C ASP A 224 0.90 -4.62 -2.21
N LEU A 225 0.44 -5.69 -2.86
CA LEU A 225 0.15 -6.99 -2.24
C LEU A 225 1.36 -7.94 -2.12
N SER A 226 2.51 -7.57 -2.69
CA SER A 226 3.74 -8.40 -2.78
C SER A 226 4.98 -7.70 -2.22
N LEU A 227 4.81 -6.69 -1.38
CA LEU A 227 5.94 -5.91 -0.86
C LEU A 227 6.68 -6.59 0.30
N SER A 228 6.03 -7.54 0.99
CA SER A 228 6.65 -8.36 2.03
C SER A 228 6.55 -9.84 1.66
N PRO A 229 7.67 -10.54 1.39
CA PRO A 229 7.69 -11.97 1.10
C PRO A 229 7.73 -12.83 2.37
N ALA A 230 7.15 -12.37 3.50
CA ALA A 230 7.26 -13.03 4.79
C ALA A 230 6.41 -14.33 4.93
N TRP A 231 6.36 -15.18 3.90
CA TRP A 231 5.62 -16.45 3.94
C TRP A 231 6.27 -17.49 4.86
N ALA A 232 7.55 -17.30 5.21
CA ALA A 232 8.29 -18.11 6.16
C ALA A 232 8.13 -17.65 7.63
N ASP A 233 7.60 -16.44 7.88
CA ASP A 233 7.45 -15.87 9.22
C ASP A 233 5.96 -15.66 9.57
N PRO A 234 5.33 -16.58 10.33
CA PRO A 234 3.94 -16.43 10.73
C PRO A 234 3.74 -15.34 11.80
N ASN A 235 4.82 -14.92 12.49
CA ASN A 235 4.75 -14.11 13.71
C ASN A 235 4.99 -12.62 13.47
N PHE A 236 5.06 -12.16 12.21
CA PHE A 236 5.10 -10.74 11.87
C PHE A 236 3.75 -10.05 12.16
N THR A 237 3.29 -10.12 13.40
CA THR A 237 2.05 -9.53 13.88
C THR A 237 2.40 -8.10 14.30
N GLN A 238 2.53 -7.20 13.33
CA GLN A 238 2.50 -5.78 13.66
C GLN A 238 1.13 -5.48 14.29
N LEU A 239 1.17 -4.76 15.41
CA LEU A 239 0.03 -4.27 16.18
C LEU A 239 -0.79 -3.23 15.38
N TRP A 240 -1.28 -3.58 14.19
CA TRP A 240 -2.09 -2.67 13.37
C TRP A 240 -3.40 -2.32 14.09
N ALA A 241 -3.94 -3.22 14.91
CA ALA A 241 -5.09 -2.96 15.76
C ALA A 241 -4.92 -1.72 16.66
N THR A 242 -3.71 -1.45 17.19
CA THR A 242 -3.48 -0.28 18.07
C THR A 242 -3.50 1.05 17.30
N TRP A 243 -3.51 1.00 15.96
CA TRP A 243 -3.60 2.18 15.11
C TRP A 243 -5.05 2.60 14.87
N PHE A 244 -5.99 1.66 14.98
CA PHE A 244 -7.41 1.91 14.78
C PHE A 244 -8.16 2.19 16.07
N THR A 245 -7.64 1.74 17.20
CA THR A 245 -8.30 1.89 18.50
C THR A 245 -7.38 2.48 19.56
N ASP A 246 -7.93 3.31 20.46
CA ASP A 246 -7.24 3.71 21.68
C ASP A 246 -7.09 2.53 22.67
N SER A 247 -6.37 2.76 23.77
CA SER A 247 -6.18 1.74 24.83
C SER A 247 -7.48 1.32 25.53
N ARG A 248 -8.60 2.00 25.26
CA ARG A 248 -9.94 1.69 25.77
C ARG A 248 -10.84 1.09 24.68
N GLY A 249 -10.30 0.78 23.51
CA GLY A 249 -11.04 0.18 22.39
C GLY A 249 -11.88 1.16 21.57
N ARG A 250 -11.72 2.48 21.73
CA ARG A 250 -12.46 3.47 20.93
C ARG A 250 -11.83 3.62 19.56
N VAL A 251 -12.65 3.51 18.52
CA VAL A 251 -12.22 3.60 17.12
C VAL A 251 -11.87 5.04 16.73
N TYR A 252 -10.70 5.23 16.12
CA TYR A 252 -10.29 6.48 15.49
C TYR A 252 -10.92 6.60 14.10
N TRP A 253 -12.19 7.03 14.05
CA TRP A 253 -12.96 7.11 12.80
C TRP A 253 -12.34 8.03 11.75
N ASP A 254 -11.61 9.08 12.15
CA ASP A 254 -10.89 9.96 11.24
C ASP A 254 -9.74 9.26 10.51
N LEU A 255 -9.18 8.19 11.08
CA LEU A 255 -8.20 7.32 10.42
C LEU A 255 -8.89 6.28 9.54
N VAL A 256 -9.98 5.67 10.02
CA VAL A 256 -10.76 4.68 9.25
C VAL A 256 -11.31 5.28 7.96
N TYR A 257 -11.91 6.47 8.02
CA TYR A 257 -12.52 7.11 6.84
C TYR A 257 -11.51 7.73 5.86
N ARG A 258 -10.21 7.57 6.08
CA ARG A 258 -9.17 7.89 5.08
C ARG A 258 -8.93 6.77 4.09
N TYR A 259 -9.40 5.56 4.39
CA TYR A 259 -9.30 4.41 3.49
C TYR A 259 -10.38 4.44 2.41
N PRO A 260 -10.17 3.78 1.25
CA PRO A 260 -11.21 3.60 0.25
C PRO A 260 -12.47 2.94 0.82
N PHE A 261 -13.64 3.21 0.23
CA PHE A 261 -14.91 2.65 0.70
C PHE A 261 -14.94 1.12 0.69
N SER A 262 -14.28 0.47 -0.27
CA SER A 262 -14.15 -0.99 -0.34
C SER A 262 -13.38 -1.53 0.86
N THR A 263 -12.29 -0.87 1.25
CA THR A 263 -11.48 -1.21 2.45
C THR A 263 -12.26 -1.00 3.73
N VAL A 264 -12.97 0.12 3.88
CA VAL A 264 -13.83 0.36 5.04
C VAL A 264 -14.91 -0.71 5.14
N ALA A 265 -15.57 -1.07 4.02
CA ALA A 265 -16.53 -2.16 4.00
C ALA A 265 -15.90 -3.49 4.41
N CYS A 266 -14.64 -3.77 4.02
CA CYS A 266 -13.91 -4.94 4.46
C CYS A 266 -13.67 -4.95 5.98
N PHE A 267 -13.26 -3.83 6.57
CA PHE A 267 -13.12 -3.69 8.03
C PHE A 267 -14.45 -3.94 8.77
N GLY A 268 -15.59 -3.69 8.14
CA GLY A 268 -16.92 -4.05 8.67
C GLY A 268 -17.28 -5.53 8.59
N GLY A 269 -16.41 -6.37 8.02
CA GLY A 269 -16.64 -7.78 7.79
C GLY A 269 -17.59 -8.05 6.61
N ARG A 270 -17.52 -7.24 5.55
CA ARG A 270 -18.33 -7.43 4.33
C ARG A 270 -17.48 -8.08 3.23
N PRO A 271 -17.75 -9.35 2.84
CA PRO A 271 -16.95 -10.07 1.84
C PRO A 271 -16.80 -9.35 0.51
N ASP A 272 -17.85 -8.69 0.01
CA ASP A 272 -17.78 -7.93 -1.26
C ASP A 272 -16.79 -6.76 -1.18
N GLY A 273 -16.75 -6.06 -0.04
CA GLY A 273 -15.79 -5.00 0.22
C GLY A 273 -14.35 -5.52 0.29
N CYS A 274 -14.16 -6.68 0.92
CA CYS A 274 -12.86 -7.35 0.95
C CYS A 274 -12.41 -7.83 -0.43
N ARG A 275 -13.31 -8.43 -1.21
CA ARG A 275 -13.04 -8.84 -2.59
C ARG A 275 -12.65 -7.64 -3.45
N ALA A 276 -13.41 -6.55 -3.38
CA ALA A 276 -13.12 -5.30 -4.06
C ALA A 276 -11.75 -4.75 -3.64
N SER A 277 -11.42 -4.77 -2.35
CA SER A 277 -10.13 -4.29 -1.84
C SER A 277 -8.91 -5.04 -2.40
N VAL A 278 -9.08 -6.32 -2.73
CA VAL A 278 -8.03 -7.15 -3.37
C VAL A 278 -7.94 -6.89 -4.87
N LEU A 279 -9.10 -6.82 -5.54
CA LEU A 279 -9.19 -6.86 -7.00
C LEU A 279 -9.28 -5.49 -7.69
N GLU A 280 -9.78 -4.45 -7.01
CA GLU A 280 -9.93 -3.11 -7.57
C GLU A 280 -8.59 -2.43 -7.85
N ASP A 281 -8.61 -1.57 -8.87
CA ASP A 281 -7.44 -0.87 -9.37
C ASP A 281 -6.81 0.08 -8.38
N ALA A 282 -5.47 0.10 -8.35
CA ALA A 282 -4.75 1.34 -8.09
C ALA A 282 -4.83 2.19 -9.35
N SER A 283 -5.35 3.41 -9.21
CA SER A 283 -5.46 4.37 -10.31
C SER A 283 -4.12 4.52 -11.04
N GLY A 284 -4.04 4.01 -12.28
CA GLY A 284 -2.83 4.02 -13.11
C GLY A 284 -2.87 2.92 -14.17
N GLY A 285 -3.30 3.28 -15.40
CA GLY A 285 -3.35 2.35 -16.53
C GLY A 285 -1.95 1.86 -16.92
N PHE A 286 -1.73 0.55 -16.82
CA PHE A 286 -0.46 -0.09 -17.15
C PHE A 286 -0.45 -0.51 -18.63
N GLN A 287 0.63 -0.21 -19.37
CA GLN A 287 0.93 -0.83 -20.66
C GLN A 287 2.14 -1.77 -20.51
N ASP A 288 2.11 -2.92 -21.19
CA ASP A 288 3.04 -4.05 -20.99
C ASP A 288 4.44 -3.85 -21.61
N THR A 289 4.81 -2.62 -21.99
CA THR A 289 5.89 -2.32 -22.95
C THR A 289 7.06 -1.52 -22.42
N LEU A 290 7.10 -1.15 -21.12
CA LEU A 290 8.21 -0.37 -20.54
C LEU A 290 8.84 -1.08 -19.32
N PRO A 291 10.12 -0.79 -18.99
CA PRO A 291 10.79 -1.34 -17.83
C PRO A 291 9.93 -1.14 -16.59
N LYS A 292 9.53 -2.25 -15.96
CA LYS A 292 8.55 -2.24 -14.89
C LYS A 292 9.23 -1.82 -13.59
N ILE A 293 9.30 -0.51 -13.38
CA ILE A 293 9.79 0.07 -12.15
C ILE A 293 8.61 0.25 -11.19
N VAL A 294 8.70 -0.43 -10.05
CA VAL A 294 7.79 -0.24 -8.93
C VAL A 294 8.49 0.63 -7.91
N VAL A 295 8.07 1.87 -7.77
CA VAL A 295 8.46 2.72 -6.64
C VAL A 295 7.36 2.58 -5.60
N THR A 296 7.68 2.05 -4.43
CA THR A 296 6.68 2.03 -3.34
C THR A 296 6.41 3.46 -2.88
N GLU A 297 5.26 3.86 -2.33
CA GLU A 297 5.11 5.23 -1.80
C GLU A 297 5.31 5.21 -0.27
N PHE A 298 6.44 5.71 0.24
CA PHE A 298 6.69 5.76 1.69
C PHE A 298 5.89 6.87 2.40
N ARG A 299 5.57 7.97 1.69
CA ARG A 299 4.82 9.09 2.27
C ARG A 299 3.32 8.79 2.22
N GLY A 300 2.74 8.52 3.39
CA GLY A 300 1.33 8.17 3.48
C GLY A 300 1.06 6.74 3.07
N PHE A 301 2.03 5.83 3.26
CA PHE A 301 1.89 4.41 2.93
C PHE A 301 0.59 3.82 3.50
N TRP A 302 0.11 4.29 4.66
CA TRP A 302 -1.17 3.89 5.26
C TRP A 302 -2.42 4.58 4.68
N ARG A 303 -2.29 5.76 4.07
CA ARG A 303 -3.43 6.58 3.61
C ARG A 303 -4.01 6.15 2.26
N GLY A 304 -3.44 5.12 1.63
CA GLY A 304 -3.90 4.58 0.36
C GLY A 304 -3.84 3.06 0.26
N GLN A 305 -3.52 2.34 1.36
CA GLN A 305 -3.61 0.88 1.32
C GLN A 305 -5.06 0.48 1.13
N ARG A 306 -5.27 -0.58 0.36
CA ARG A 306 -6.61 -1.17 0.23
C ARG A 306 -6.87 -2.25 1.27
N LEU A 307 -5.82 -2.74 1.92
CA LEU A 307 -5.82 -3.80 2.93
C LEU A 307 -4.77 -3.48 3.97
N VAL A 308 -4.95 -3.96 5.21
CA VAL A 308 -4.04 -3.70 6.31
C VAL A 308 -3.72 -5.01 7.05
N PRO A 309 -2.49 -5.52 6.96
CA PRO A 309 -1.34 -5.08 6.14
C PRO A 309 -1.36 -5.66 4.71
N GLY A 310 -1.70 -4.86 3.71
CA GLY A 310 -1.75 -5.30 2.31
C GLY A 310 -0.44 -5.87 1.79
N GLU A 311 0.70 -5.34 2.23
CA GLU A 311 2.05 -5.72 1.78
C GLU A 311 2.39 -7.21 1.87
N ARG A 312 1.77 -7.93 2.82
CA ARG A 312 2.02 -9.35 3.07
C ARG A 312 0.91 -10.25 2.55
N PHE A 313 -0.12 -9.71 1.89
CA PHE A 313 -1.29 -10.46 1.45
C PHE A 313 -0.89 -11.69 0.64
N LEU A 314 -0.07 -11.53 -0.41
CA LEU A 314 0.34 -12.66 -1.23
C LEU A 314 1.28 -13.63 -0.51
N ALA A 315 2.09 -13.16 0.44
CA ALA A 315 2.91 -14.05 1.26
C ALA A 315 2.05 -14.95 2.16
N ASP A 316 0.99 -14.40 2.75
CA ASP A 316 0.05 -15.20 3.54
C ASP A 316 -0.78 -16.15 2.67
N VAL A 317 -1.18 -15.73 1.46
CA VAL A 317 -1.81 -16.64 0.50
C VAL A 317 -0.85 -17.79 0.17
N ALA A 318 0.40 -17.50 -0.19
CA ALA A 318 1.41 -18.51 -0.53
C ALA A 318 1.65 -19.51 0.61
N ARG A 319 1.72 -19.01 1.84
CA ARG A 319 1.86 -19.82 3.05
C ARG A 319 0.64 -20.71 3.30
N GLU A 320 -0.56 -20.17 3.18
CA GLU A 320 -1.79 -20.89 3.51
C GLU A 320 -2.16 -21.95 2.48
N VAL A 321 -2.04 -21.63 1.18
CA VAL A 321 -2.37 -22.58 0.11
C VAL A 321 -1.21 -23.56 -0.16
N GLY A 322 0.00 -23.20 0.23
CA GLY A 322 1.22 -23.96 -0.03
C GLY A 322 1.78 -23.73 -1.44
N ARG A 323 3.03 -24.13 -1.63
CA ARG A 323 3.84 -23.84 -2.83
C ARG A 323 3.13 -24.23 -4.14
N ASP A 324 2.62 -25.45 -4.25
CA ASP A 324 2.09 -25.97 -5.53
C ASP A 324 0.79 -25.29 -5.96
N ARG A 325 -0.10 -24.98 -5.00
CA ARG A 325 -1.34 -24.24 -5.29
C ARG A 325 -1.03 -22.78 -5.62
N PHE A 326 -0.11 -22.17 -4.88
CA PHE A 326 0.30 -20.80 -5.18
C PHE A 326 0.97 -20.70 -6.55
N GLN A 327 1.81 -21.68 -6.91
CA GLN A 327 2.47 -21.73 -8.22
C GLN A 327 1.46 -21.84 -9.36
N ARG A 328 0.39 -22.64 -9.20
CA ARG A 328 -0.70 -22.73 -10.18
C ARG A 328 -1.44 -21.42 -10.33
N PHE A 329 -1.77 -20.78 -9.21
CA PHE A 329 -2.34 -19.42 -9.21
C PHE A 329 -1.42 -18.44 -9.94
N TRP A 330 -0.15 -18.37 -9.55
CA TRP A 330 0.84 -17.45 -10.05
C TRP A 330 1.01 -17.53 -11.57
N ASN A 331 1.01 -18.75 -12.11
CA ASN A 331 1.17 -19.02 -13.55
C ASN A 331 -0.15 -19.07 -14.32
N SER A 332 -1.29 -18.85 -13.68
CA SER A 332 -2.60 -19.03 -14.31
C SER A 332 -2.85 -18.03 -15.46
N THR A 333 -3.61 -18.48 -16.45
CA THR A 333 -4.11 -17.64 -17.54
C THR A 333 -5.58 -17.24 -17.36
N GLU A 334 -6.22 -17.73 -16.29
CA GLU A 334 -7.58 -17.39 -15.90
C GLU A 334 -7.67 -16.04 -15.17
N PRO A 335 -8.87 -15.44 -15.05
CA PRO A 335 -9.08 -14.26 -14.23
C PRO A 335 -8.60 -14.45 -12.79
N VAL A 336 -7.97 -13.42 -12.21
CA VAL A 336 -7.35 -13.48 -10.88
C VAL A 336 -8.33 -13.91 -9.78
N ASP A 337 -9.56 -13.40 -9.82
CA ASP A 337 -10.60 -13.76 -8.84
C ASP A 337 -10.90 -15.28 -8.86
N THR A 338 -11.07 -15.84 -10.05
CA THR A 338 -11.30 -17.27 -10.27
C THR A 338 -10.12 -18.08 -9.74
N THR A 339 -8.91 -17.77 -10.18
CA THR A 339 -7.74 -18.59 -9.83
C THR A 339 -7.31 -18.43 -8.36
N LEU A 340 -7.51 -17.26 -7.74
CA LEU A 340 -7.35 -17.10 -6.29
C LEU A 340 -8.41 -17.92 -5.54
N THR A 341 -9.67 -17.85 -5.96
CA THR A 341 -10.76 -18.63 -5.34
C THR A 341 -10.46 -20.12 -5.39
N GLU A 342 -9.97 -20.63 -6.52
CA GLU A 342 -9.54 -22.02 -6.68
C GLU A 342 -8.36 -22.40 -5.77
N ALA A 343 -7.33 -21.55 -5.70
CA ALA A 343 -6.17 -21.79 -4.86
C ALA A 343 -6.55 -21.81 -3.36
N LEU A 344 -7.37 -20.85 -2.94
CA LEU A 344 -7.87 -20.68 -1.58
C LEU A 344 -8.94 -21.72 -1.20
N LYS A 345 -9.61 -22.32 -2.19
CA LYS A 345 -10.82 -23.16 -2.01
C LYS A 345 -11.94 -22.42 -1.26
N MET A 346 -12.00 -21.11 -1.45
CA MET A 346 -12.94 -20.19 -0.81
C MET A 346 -13.04 -18.91 -1.63
N PRO A 347 -14.21 -18.24 -1.73
CA PRO A 347 -14.30 -16.94 -2.39
C PRO A 347 -13.29 -15.95 -1.82
N VAL A 348 -12.62 -15.18 -2.69
CA VAL A 348 -11.59 -14.22 -2.28
C VAL A 348 -12.07 -13.29 -1.17
N GLY A 349 -13.29 -12.78 -1.28
CA GLY A 349 -13.87 -11.88 -0.27
C GLY A 349 -13.99 -12.50 1.12
N GLU A 350 -14.44 -13.76 1.21
CA GLU A 350 -14.58 -14.46 2.50
C GLU A 350 -13.23 -14.79 3.11
N TRP A 351 -12.27 -15.23 2.28
CA TRP A 351 -10.93 -15.51 2.76
C TRP A 351 -10.24 -14.26 3.27
N THR A 352 -10.30 -13.17 2.48
CA THR A 352 -9.70 -11.88 2.83
C THR A 352 -10.33 -11.30 4.08
N GLU A 353 -11.65 -11.42 4.26
CA GLU A 353 -12.31 -10.98 5.48
C GLU A 353 -11.76 -11.68 6.73
N ARG A 354 -11.58 -13.01 6.67
CA ARG A 354 -10.97 -13.77 7.77
C ARG A 354 -9.50 -13.41 7.98
N TRP A 355 -8.77 -13.18 6.89
CA TRP A 355 -7.37 -12.76 6.92
C TRP A 355 -7.20 -11.39 7.57
N GLU A 356 -8.01 -10.40 7.19
CA GLU A 356 -7.98 -9.02 7.70
C GLU A 356 -8.28 -8.97 9.20
N ARG A 357 -9.20 -9.83 9.66
CA ARG A 357 -9.58 -9.95 11.08
C ARG A 357 -8.43 -10.34 12.01
N ARG A 358 -7.32 -10.86 11.48
CA ARG A 358 -6.11 -11.13 12.27
C ARG A 358 -5.34 -9.86 12.64
N PHE A 359 -5.60 -8.76 11.96
CA PHE A 359 -4.85 -7.51 12.08
C PHE A 359 -5.72 -6.33 12.49
N VAL A 360 -6.97 -6.29 12.00
CA VAL A 360 -7.93 -5.22 12.27
C VAL A 360 -9.18 -5.82 12.93
N PRO A 361 -9.60 -5.33 14.11
CA PRO A 361 -10.84 -5.78 14.72
C PRO A 361 -12.03 -5.40 13.84
N ARG A 362 -13.08 -6.22 13.86
CA ARG A 362 -14.30 -5.90 13.10
C ARG A 362 -14.88 -4.58 13.57
N LEU A 363 -14.93 -3.60 12.68
CA LEU A 363 -15.45 -2.29 12.99
C LEU A 363 -16.98 -2.33 13.02
N PRO A 364 -17.64 -1.63 13.98
CA PRO A 364 -19.09 -1.58 14.08
C PRO A 364 -19.66 -0.64 13.02
N LEU A 365 -19.49 -1.01 11.75
CA LEU A 365 -20.18 -0.35 10.65
C LEU A 365 -21.63 -0.79 10.69
N GLY A 366 -22.54 0.15 10.96
CA GLY A 366 -23.98 -0.11 10.96
C GLY A 366 -24.45 -0.71 9.62
N PRO A 367 -25.70 -1.20 9.56
CA PRO A 367 -26.29 -1.63 8.31
C PRO A 367 -26.16 -0.49 7.29
N ALA A 368 -25.80 -0.81 6.04
CA ALA A 368 -25.88 0.20 4.99
C ALA A 368 -27.32 0.73 4.96
N ALA A 369 -27.48 2.05 4.85
CA ALA A 369 -28.80 2.62 4.63
C ALA A 369 -29.40 1.95 3.38
N PRO A 370 -30.63 1.42 3.45
CA PRO A 370 -31.24 0.82 2.28
C PRO A 370 -31.32 1.88 1.16
N LEU A 371 -31.16 1.47 -0.09
CA LEU A 371 -31.18 2.38 -1.25
C LEU A 371 -32.41 3.29 -1.24
N SER A 372 -33.55 2.77 -0.79
CA SER A 372 -34.78 3.53 -0.60
C SER A 372 -34.64 4.71 0.36
N ALA A 373 -33.90 4.54 1.47
CA ALA A 373 -33.63 5.62 2.43
C ALA A 373 -32.67 6.66 1.84
N SER A 374 -31.65 6.24 1.10
CA SER A 374 -30.74 7.16 0.40
C SER A 374 -31.45 7.96 -0.69
N VAL A 375 -32.29 7.31 -1.50
CA VAL A 375 -33.12 7.98 -2.52
C VAL A 375 -34.09 8.94 -1.88
N LEU A 376 -34.76 8.55 -0.79
CA LEU A 376 -35.66 9.42 -0.05
C LEU A 376 -34.92 10.64 0.53
N ALA A 377 -33.74 10.45 1.10
CA ALA A 377 -32.91 11.54 1.61
C ALA A 377 -32.48 12.50 0.50
N LEU A 378 -32.10 11.99 -0.67
CA LEU A 378 -31.77 12.81 -1.84
C LEU A 378 -32.97 13.59 -2.37
N LEU A 379 -34.15 12.96 -2.42
CA LEU A 379 -35.39 13.64 -2.84
C LEU A 379 -35.78 14.74 -1.84
N LEU A 380 -35.66 14.49 -0.54
CA LEU A 380 -35.90 15.49 0.50
C LEU A 380 -34.90 16.64 0.43
N ALA A 381 -33.62 16.34 0.19
CA ALA A 381 -32.59 17.37 0.00
C ALA A 381 -32.87 18.21 -1.26
N ALA A 382 -33.22 17.58 -2.39
CA ALA A 382 -33.58 18.27 -3.61
C ALA A 382 -34.82 19.15 -3.44
N ALA A 383 -35.84 18.67 -2.73
CA ALA A 383 -37.04 19.44 -2.39
C ALA A 383 -36.71 20.64 -1.49
N ALA A 384 -35.84 20.46 -0.49
CA ALA A 384 -35.38 21.54 0.37
C ALA A 384 -34.63 22.61 -0.44
N VAL A 385 -33.66 22.22 -1.26
CA VAL A 385 -32.91 23.14 -2.13
C VAL A 385 -33.84 23.86 -3.12
N GLY A 386 -34.77 23.14 -3.75
CA GLY A 386 -35.75 23.72 -4.67
C GLY A 386 -36.68 24.73 -3.99
N SER A 387 -37.12 24.45 -2.75
CA SER A 387 -37.98 25.36 -1.98
C SER A 387 -37.26 26.66 -1.62
N VAL A 388 -35.98 26.59 -1.25
CA VAL A 388 -35.13 27.76 -0.96
C VAL A 388 -34.87 28.56 -2.24
N ALA A 389 -34.58 27.90 -3.36
CA ALA A 389 -34.38 28.56 -4.64
C ALA A 389 -35.63 29.31 -5.12
N LEU A 390 -36.82 28.71 -4.99
CA LEU A 390 -38.09 29.33 -5.36
C LEU A 390 -38.44 30.53 -4.46
N THR A 391 -38.17 30.44 -3.16
CA THR A 391 -38.40 31.57 -2.23
C THR A 391 -37.38 32.69 -2.45
N ALA A 392 -36.13 32.39 -2.79
CA ALA A 392 -35.13 33.38 -3.17
C ALA A 392 -35.51 34.10 -4.48
N ARG A 393 -35.98 33.37 -5.49
CA ARG A 393 -36.43 33.96 -6.78
C ARG A 393 -37.61 34.93 -6.60
N ARG A 394 -38.55 34.61 -5.71
CA ARG A 394 -39.67 35.50 -5.36
C ARG A 394 -39.26 36.77 -4.62
N ARG A 395 -38.08 36.80 -3.98
CA ARG A 395 -37.54 37.96 -3.28
C ARG A 395 -36.69 38.88 -4.17
N GLN A 396 -36.25 38.42 -5.34
CA GLN A 396 -35.46 39.21 -6.30
C GLN A 396 -36.32 39.96 -7.34
N VAL A 397 -37.63 39.73 -7.37
CA VAL A 397 -38.57 40.57 -8.14
C VAL A 397 -39.02 41.71 -7.22
N ARG A 398 -38.19 42.76 -7.14
CA ARG A 398 -38.57 44.10 -6.67
C ARG A 398 -37.67 45.13 -7.28
#